data_AF-A0A7Y2AP37-F1
#
_entry.id   AF-A0A7Y2AP37-F1
#
_cell.length_a   1.000
_cell.length_b   1.000
_cell.length_c   1.000
_cell.angle_alpha   90.00
_cell.angle_beta   90.00
_cell.angle_gamma   90.00
#
_symmetry.space_group_name_H-M   'P 1'
#
loop_
_entity.id
_entity.type
_entity.pdbx_description
1 polymer ?
#
loop_
_entity_poly.entity_id
_entity_poly.type
_entity_poly.pdbx_seq_one_letter_code
_entity_poly.pdbx_strand_id
1 'polypeptide(L)'
;MSGDFDNSRPDDNPYEPSSDPSLAGMDKSIQLPEGQKRGMVGQTTVLGVLMIIQGIVNALAGVAIAGYAWFMPQVFQQMRADMAKQPAGGPPPPQLPENFELYLMIGGGILAAVMLLIGLLLVYSGLGVIRLQQRGLAIGSLCMGMLTILTCYCFPTSLALGIYGLILLLNQPVMLAFELRRQGYPVRRIQQAFMALP
;
A
#
# COMPACT_ATOMS: atom_id res chain seq x y z
N MET A 1 -46.67 2.40 49.74
CA MET A 1 -45.73 1.61 48.92
C MET A 1 -45.48 2.40 47.64
N SER A 2 -44.53 3.32 47.74
CA SER A 2 -44.06 4.19 46.66
C SER A 2 -42.78 3.56 46.15
N GLY A 3 -42.81 3.02 44.93
CA GLY A 3 -41.63 2.46 44.29
C GLY A 3 -40.78 3.58 43.71
N ASP A 4 -39.56 3.72 44.25
CA ASP A 4 -38.49 4.51 43.64
C ASP A 4 -38.08 3.81 42.34
N PHE A 5 -38.51 4.38 41.21
CA PHE A 5 -37.91 4.06 39.92
C PHE A 5 -36.54 4.73 39.89
N ASP A 6 -35.51 3.91 40.04
CA ASP A 6 -34.11 4.29 39.87
C ASP A 6 -33.94 4.90 38.47
N ASN A 7 -33.77 6.22 38.45
CA ASN A 7 -33.54 7.03 37.26
C ASN A 7 -32.06 6.89 36.87
N SER A 8 -31.61 5.64 36.72
CA SER A 8 -30.28 5.29 36.24
C SER A 8 -30.08 5.98 34.90
N ARG A 9 -29.22 7.00 34.94
CA ARG A 9 -29.05 8.07 33.96
C ARG A 9 -29.13 7.54 32.52
N PRO A 10 -30.02 8.11 31.68
CA PRO A 10 -30.03 7.87 30.24
C PRO A 10 -28.76 8.32 29.50
N ASP A 11 -27.77 8.87 30.22
CA ASP A 11 -26.62 9.59 29.67
C ASP A 11 -25.39 8.70 29.42
N ASP A 12 -25.39 7.43 29.84
CA ASP A 12 -24.32 6.49 29.48
C ASP A 12 -24.61 5.87 28.11
N ASN A 13 -24.55 6.69 27.06
CA ASN A 13 -24.43 6.18 25.71
C ASN A 13 -22.95 5.79 25.48
N PRO A 14 -22.60 4.49 25.42
CA PRO A 14 -21.22 4.07 25.20
C PRO A 14 -20.68 4.46 23.81
N TYR A 15 -21.55 4.97 22.93
CA TYR A 15 -21.19 5.52 21.63
C TYR A 15 -21.10 7.06 21.61
N GLU A 16 -21.30 7.73 22.75
CA GLU A 16 -21.08 9.17 22.82
C GLU A 16 -19.58 9.45 22.61
N PRO A 17 -19.21 10.29 21.64
CA PRO A 17 -17.81 10.56 21.36
C PRO A 17 -17.18 11.19 22.60
N SER A 18 -16.20 10.50 23.17
CA SER A 18 -15.41 11.00 24.31
C SER A 18 -14.95 12.43 24.01
N SER A 19 -15.50 13.39 24.74
CA SER A 19 -15.19 14.81 24.63
C SER A 19 -13.80 15.05 25.22
N ASP A 20 -12.77 14.71 24.44
CA ASP A 20 -11.37 14.92 24.81
C ASP A 20 -11.15 16.43 25.03
N PRO A 21 -10.89 16.91 26.26
CA PRO A 21 -10.79 18.33 26.57
C PRO A 21 -9.63 19.02 25.83
N SER A 22 -8.65 18.26 25.31
CA SER A 22 -7.61 18.80 24.42
C SER A 22 -8.16 19.35 23.10
N LEU A 23 -9.40 18.99 22.72
CA LEU A 23 -10.09 19.47 21.53
C LEU A 23 -10.94 20.73 21.78
N ALA A 24 -11.23 21.10 23.04
CA ALA A 24 -12.12 22.22 23.39
C ALA A 24 -11.55 23.60 23.03
N GLY A 25 -10.22 23.77 22.98
CA GLY A 25 -9.56 25.01 22.56
C GLY A 25 -9.39 25.18 21.04
N MET A 26 -9.67 24.12 20.26
CA MET A 26 -9.49 24.10 18.80
C MET A 26 -10.81 24.32 18.04
N ASP A 27 -11.81 24.93 18.67
CA ASP A 27 -13.18 25.08 18.12
C ASP A 27 -13.32 26.10 16.97
N LYS A 28 -12.22 26.38 16.25
CA LYS A 28 -12.31 27.00 14.94
C LYS A 28 -12.82 25.95 13.97
N SER A 29 -14.12 26.00 13.68
CA SER A 29 -14.70 25.27 12.56
C SER A 29 -13.83 25.49 11.33
N ILE A 30 -13.38 24.39 10.71
CA ILE A 30 -12.56 24.46 9.50
C ILE A 30 -13.46 25.08 8.43
N GLN A 31 -13.19 26.33 8.07
CA GLN A 31 -13.89 27.01 6.99
C GLN A 31 -13.40 26.43 5.66
N LEU A 32 -14.22 25.59 5.04
CA LEU A 32 -13.96 25.07 3.71
C LEU A 32 -14.39 26.13 2.69
N PRO A 33 -13.60 26.37 1.63
CA PRO A 33 -14.01 27.22 0.51
C PRO A 33 -15.42 26.89 0.01
N GLU A 34 -16.23 27.92 -0.27
CA GLU A 34 -17.56 27.76 -0.84
C GLU A 34 -17.49 27.02 -2.19
N GLY A 35 -18.43 26.08 -2.42
CA GLY A 35 -18.48 25.28 -3.64
C GLY A 35 -17.73 23.94 -3.58
N GLN A 36 -17.13 23.60 -2.44
CA GLN A 36 -16.50 22.30 -2.25
C GLN A 36 -17.55 21.21 -1.99
N LYS A 37 -17.50 20.12 -2.76
CA LYS A 37 -18.38 18.96 -2.57
C LYS A 37 -17.85 18.06 -1.45
N ARG A 38 -18.74 17.25 -0.83
CA ARG A 38 -18.44 16.22 0.19
C ARG A 38 -17.17 15.41 -0.04
N GLY A 39 -16.76 15.30 -1.29
CA GLY A 39 -15.37 15.08 -1.68
C GLY A 39 -14.95 13.62 -1.57
N MET A 40 -13.99 13.21 -2.40
CA MET A 40 -13.42 11.86 -2.38
C MET A 40 -12.42 11.63 -1.23
N VAL A 41 -12.48 12.45 -0.17
CA VAL A 41 -11.51 12.39 0.94
C VAL A 41 -11.60 11.06 1.68
N GLY A 42 -12.80 10.51 1.89
CA GLY A 42 -12.96 9.18 2.48
C GLY A 42 -12.30 8.05 1.65
N GLN A 43 -12.24 8.21 0.32
CA GLN A 43 -11.64 7.22 -0.57
C GLN A 43 -10.11 7.16 -0.46
N THR A 44 -9.46 8.20 0.05
CA THR A 44 -8.00 8.20 0.31
C THR A 44 -7.59 7.08 1.27
N THR A 45 -8.45 6.73 2.23
CA THR A 45 -8.18 5.63 3.18
C THR A 45 -8.22 4.29 2.48
N VAL A 46 -9.21 4.08 1.60
CA VAL A 46 -9.33 2.87 0.78
C VAL A 46 -8.11 2.72 -0.12
N LEU A 47 -7.69 3.80 -0.79
CA LEU A 47 -6.46 3.82 -1.59
C LEU A 47 -5.24 3.43 -0.76
N GLY A 48 -5.07 4.03 0.43
CA GLY A 48 -3.94 3.72 1.31
C GLY A 48 -3.90 2.25 1.74
N VAL A 49 -5.05 1.64 2.06
CA VAL A 49 -5.14 0.22 2.40
C VAL A 49 -4.77 -0.66 1.20
N LEU A 50 -5.27 -0.35 0.01
CA LEU A 50 -4.93 -1.10 -1.20
C LEU A 50 -3.43 -1.00 -1.55
N MET A 51 -2.82 0.17 -1.35
CA MET A 51 -1.38 0.36 -1.53
C MET A 51 -0.56 -0.51 -0.55
N ILE A 52 -0.99 -0.62 0.71
CA ILE A 52 -0.33 -1.47 1.70
C ILE A 52 -0.43 -2.94 1.30
N ILE A 53 -1.62 -3.42 0.92
CA ILE A 53 -1.83 -4.82 0.50
C ILE A 53 -0.97 -5.14 -0.72
N GLN A 54 -1.00 -4.28 -1.76
CA GLN A 54 -0.19 -4.45 -2.95
C GLN A 54 1.31 -4.44 -2.62
N GLY A 55 1.75 -3.56 -1.73
CA GLY A 55 3.15 -3.50 -1.26
C GLY A 55 3.60 -4.78 -0.55
N ILE A 56 2.74 -5.35 0.31
CA ILE A 56 3.00 -6.62 1.00
C ILE A 56 3.09 -7.77 -0.02
N VAL A 57 2.14 -7.87 -0.94
CA VAL A 57 2.14 -8.91 -1.98
C VAL A 57 3.40 -8.81 -2.84
N ASN A 58 3.80 -7.59 -3.22
CA ASN A 58 5.00 -7.36 -4.00
C ASN A 58 6.30 -7.69 -3.23
N ALA A 59 6.34 -7.38 -1.92
CA ALA A 59 7.46 -7.76 -1.07
C ALA A 59 7.56 -9.29 -0.91
N LEU A 60 6.43 -9.98 -0.70
CA LEU A 60 6.37 -11.44 -0.65
C LEU A 60 6.82 -12.09 -1.96
N ALA A 61 6.41 -11.52 -3.10
CA ALA A 61 6.89 -11.95 -4.42
C ALA A 61 8.41 -11.77 -4.55
N GLY A 62 8.96 -10.64 -4.12
CA GLY A 62 10.40 -10.40 -4.08
C GLY A 62 11.14 -11.43 -3.22
N VAL A 63 10.62 -11.76 -2.03
CA VAL A 63 11.19 -12.80 -1.15
C VAL A 63 11.11 -14.18 -1.80
N ALA A 64 9.99 -14.52 -2.45
CA ALA A 64 9.85 -15.80 -3.16
C ALA A 64 10.83 -15.91 -4.33
N ILE A 65 11.04 -14.84 -5.09
CA ILE A 65 12.03 -14.79 -6.18
C ILE A 65 13.46 -14.91 -5.62
N ALA A 66 13.77 -14.24 -4.51
CA ALA A 66 15.07 -14.38 -3.85
C ALA A 66 15.32 -15.82 -3.39
N GLY A 67 14.32 -16.45 -2.76
CA GLY A 67 14.38 -17.85 -2.35
C GLY A 67 14.59 -18.77 -3.55
N TYR A 68 13.84 -18.56 -4.63
CA TYR A 68 14.01 -19.32 -5.86
C TYR A 68 15.41 -19.15 -6.44
N ALA A 69 15.91 -17.92 -6.56
CA ALA A 69 17.27 -17.64 -7.04
C ALA A 69 18.36 -18.30 -6.18
N TRP A 70 18.12 -18.41 -4.87
CA TRP A 70 19.03 -19.09 -3.94
C TRP A 70 19.00 -20.61 -4.06
N PHE A 71 17.81 -21.22 -4.21
CA PHE A 71 17.66 -22.68 -4.26
C PHE A 71 17.87 -23.28 -5.65
N MET A 72 17.63 -22.53 -6.73
CA MET A 72 17.68 -23.06 -8.09
C MET A 72 19.05 -23.64 -8.51
N PRO A 73 20.21 -23.06 -8.13
CA PRO A 73 21.51 -23.63 -8.46
C PRO A 73 21.69 -25.06 -7.92
N GLN A 74 21.23 -25.33 -6.70
CA GLN A 74 21.29 -26.68 -6.12
C GLN A 74 20.42 -27.68 -6.89
N VAL A 75 19.21 -27.24 -7.28
CA VAL A 75 18.29 -28.06 -8.08
C VAL A 75 18.89 -28.37 -9.47
N PHE A 76 19.57 -27.40 -10.09
CA PHE A 76 20.27 -27.62 -11.36
C PHE A 76 21.44 -28.58 -11.23
N GLN A 77 22.23 -28.49 -10.15
CA GLN A 77 23.33 -29.42 -9.90
C GLN A 77 22.82 -30.87 -9.74
N GLN A 78 21.70 -31.05 -9.02
CA GLN A 78 21.06 -32.36 -8.89
C GLN A 78 20.55 -32.90 -10.23
N MET A 79 19.86 -32.06 -11.02
CA MET A 79 19.42 -32.44 -12.37
C MET A 79 20.59 -32.83 -13.28
N ARG A 80 21.71 -32.08 -13.26
CA ARG A 80 22.92 -32.43 -14.03
C ARG A 80 23.50 -33.78 -13.59
N ALA A 81 23.54 -34.05 -12.28
CA ALA A 81 24.03 -35.32 -11.75
C ALA A 81 23.14 -36.51 -12.10
N ASP A 82 21.82 -36.34 -12.14
CA ASP A 82 20.88 -37.41 -12.52
C ASP A 82 20.87 -37.66 -14.03
N MET A 83 21.02 -36.61 -14.83
CA MET A 83 21.21 -36.76 -16.28
C MET A 83 22.51 -37.49 -16.62
N ALA A 84 23.59 -37.26 -15.88
CA ALA A 84 24.85 -37.97 -16.07
C ALA A 84 24.75 -39.49 -15.79
N LYS A 85 23.71 -39.92 -15.05
CA LYS A 85 23.43 -41.34 -14.77
C LYS A 85 22.50 -41.99 -15.78
N GLN A 86 21.85 -41.23 -16.67
CA GLN A 86 20.95 -41.81 -17.67
C GLN A 86 21.76 -42.60 -18.72
N PRO A 87 21.32 -43.81 -19.09
CA PRO A 87 21.99 -44.63 -20.10
C PRO A 87 22.00 -43.89 -21.45
N ALA A 88 23.06 -44.12 -22.24
CA ALA A 88 23.47 -43.37 -23.44
C ALA A 88 22.47 -43.33 -24.64
N GLY A 89 21.20 -43.70 -24.44
CA GLY A 89 20.15 -43.65 -25.45
C GLY A 89 19.10 -42.53 -25.27
N GLY A 90 19.23 -41.68 -24.25
CA GLY A 90 18.31 -40.55 -24.03
C GLY A 90 18.58 -39.37 -24.98
N PRO A 91 17.58 -38.49 -25.22
CA PRO A 91 17.79 -37.25 -25.96
C PRO A 91 18.86 -36.39 -25.27
N PRO A 92 19.77 -35.75 -26.02
CA PRO A 92 20.84 -34.95 -25.43
C PRO A 92 20.23 -33.81 -24.59
N PRO A 93 20.76 -33.55 -23.39
CA PRO A 93 20.23 -32.51 -22.53
C PRO A 93 20.38 -31.15 -23.21
N PRO A 94 19.41 -30.23 -23.01
CA PRO A 94 19.54 -28.87 -23.51
C PRO A 94 20.80 -28.24 -22.90
N GLN A 95 21.76 -27.92 -23.76
CA GLN A 95 22.99 -27.23 -23.35
C GLN A 95 22.63 -25.80 -22.99
N LEU A 96 22.37 -25.55 -21.70
CA LEU A 96 22.27 -24.19 -21.19
C LEU A 96 23.66 -23.56 -21.29
N PRO A 97 23.79 -22.35 -21.84
CA PRO A 97 25.08 -21.67 -21.90
C PRO A 97 25.65 -21.53 -20.48
N GLU A 98 26.97 -21.74 -20.35
CA GLU A 98 27.67 -21.77 -19.06
C GLU A 98 27.44 -20.50 -18.22
N ASN A 99 27.21 -19.38 -18.90
CA ASN A 99 26.97 -18.07 -18.29
C ASN A 99 25.54 -17.89 -17.75
N PHE A 100 24.58 -18.76 -18.13
CA PHE A 100 23.17 -18.60 -17.79
C PHE A 100 22.92 -18.68 -16.28
N GLU A 101 23.64 -19.56 -15.59
CA GLU A 101 23.54 -19.75 -14.14
C GLU A 101 23.93 -18.47 -13.39
N LEU A 102 25.03 -17.83 -13.82
CA LEU A 102 25.50 -16.56 -13.26
C LEU A 102 24.49 -15.42 -13.52
N TYR A 103 23.95 -15.33 -14.74
CA TYR A 103 22.95 -14.32 -15.08
C TYR A 103 21.66 -14.49 -14.28
N LEU A 104 21.22 -15.72 -14.04
CA LEU A 104 20.01 -15.99 -13.28
C LEU A 104 20.20 -15.65 -11.80
N MET A 105 21.36 -15.97 -11.22
CA MET A 105 21.69 -15.62 -9.84
C MET A 105 21.80 -14.10 -9.62
N ILE A 106 22.57 -13.40 -10.46
CA ILE A 106 22.75 -11.95 -10.36
C ILE A 106 21.46 -11.21 -10.72
N GLY A 107 20.84 -11.58 -11.84
CA GLY A 107 19.61 -10.95 -12.33
C GLY A 107 18.43 -11.20 -11.39
N GLY A 108 18.26 -12.44 -10.92
CA GLY A 108 17.24 -12.79 -9.93
C GLY A 108 17.45 -12.08 -8.59
N GLY A 109 18.69 -11.99 -8.12
CA GLY A 109 19.03 -11.27 -6.89
C GLY A 109 18.73 -9.77 -6.98
N ILE A 110 19.15 -9.11 -8.07
CA ILE A 110 18.87 -7.69 -8.30
C ILE A 110 17.36 -7.44 -8.42
N LEU A 111 16.66 -8.26 -9.21
CA LEU A 111 15.22 -8.14 -9.39
C LEU A 111 14.47 -8.31 -8.06
N ALA A 112 14.85 -9.32 -7.26
CA ALA A 112 14.26 -9.55 -5.95
C ALA A 112 14.49 -8.36 -5.00
N ALA A 113 15.72 -7.82 -4.95
CA ALA A 113 16.05 -6.67 -4.13
C ALA A 113 15.26 -5.42 -4.53
N VAL A 114 15.14 -5.16 -5.84
CA VAL A 114 14.34 -4.04 -6.39
C VAL A 114 12.87 -4.20 -6.06
N MET A 115 12.30 -5.40 -6.25
CA MET A 115 10.89 -5.67 -5.90
C MET A 115 10.60 -5.47 -4.42
N LEU A 116 11.51 -5.95 -3.56
CA LEU A 116 11.41 -5.80 -2.11
C LEU A 116 11.46 -4.30 -1.73
N LEU A 117 12.40 -3.54 -2.29
CA LEU A 117 12.50 -2.10 -2.07
C LEU A 117 11.22 -1.36 -2.48
N ILE A 118 10.69 -1.67 -3.67
CA ILE A 118 9.44 -1.06 -4.18
C ILE A 118 8.25 -1.44 -3.30
N GLY A 119 8.17 -2.71 -2.87
CA GLY A 119 7.14 -3.17 -1.93
C GLY A 119 7.17 -2.40 -0.60
N LEU A 120 8.35 -2.21 0.00
CA LEU A 120 8.51 -1.43 1.22
C LEU A 120 8.14 0.05 1.03
N LEU A 121 8.55 0.65 -0.09
CA LEU A 121 8.19 2.02 -0.45
C LEU A 121 6.67 2.20 -0.59
N LEU A 122 5.98 1.23 -1.19
CA LEU A 122 4.51 1.22 -1.33
C LEU A 122 3.80 1.10 0.03
N VAL A 123 4.30 0.27 0.94
CA VAL A 123 3.75 0.16 2.30
C VAL A 123 3.96 1.48 3.06
N TYR A 124 5.17 2.03 3.01
CA TYR A 124 5.49 3.29 3.68
C TYR A 124 4.67 4.47 3.13
N SER A 125 4.52 4.56 1.81
CA SER A 125 3.71 5.60 1.19
C SER A 125 2.23 5.42 1.47
N GLY A 126 1.71 4.19 1.50
CA GLY A 126 0.34 3.87 1.88
C GLY A 126 0.02 4.35 3.31
N LEU A 127 0.93 4.13 4.27
CA LEU A 127 0.81 4.68 5.62
C LEU A 127 0.82 6.22 5.63
N GLY A 128 1.66 6.84 4.79
CA GLY A 128 1.70 8.29 4.61
C GLY A 128 0.41 8.88 4.04
N VAL A 129 -0.26 8.16 3.13
CA VAL A 129 -1.57 8.53 2.56
C VAL A 129 -2.65 8.45 3.63
N ILE A 130 -2.70 7.38 4.43
CA ILE A 130 -3.66 7.24 5.54
C ILE A 130 -3.50 8.37 6.56
N ARG A 131 -2.25 8.81 6.81
CA ARG A 131 -1.94 9.91 7.74
C ARG A 131 -2.08 11.30 7.14
N LEU A 132 -2.39 11.41 5.83
CA LEU A 132 -2.46 12.66 5.07
C LEU A 132 -1.17 13.53 5.16
N GLN A 133 0.01 12.93 5.34
CA GLN A 133 1.24 13.71 5.60
C GLN A 133 2.05 14.03 4.34
N GLN A 134 2.17 13.08 3.40
CA GLN A 134 3.17 13.16 2.34
C GLN A 134 2.60 12.80 0.95
N ARG A 135 1.98 13.80 0.31
CA ARG A 135 1.45 13.68 -1.06
C ARG A 135 2.52 13.33 -2.10
N GLY A 136 3.69 13.96 -1.99
CA GLY A 136 4.79 13.76 -2.95
C GLY A 136 5.33 12.33 -2.94
N LEU A 137 5.47 11.72 -1.75
CA LEU A 137 5.92 10.33 -1.65
C LEU A 137 4.88 9.35 -2.20
N ALA A 138 3.59 9.63 -2.03
CA ALA A 138 2.54 8.81 -2.61
C ALA A 138 2.64 8.79 -4.15
N ILE A 139 2.76 9.96 -4.79
CA ILE A 139 2.91 10.06 -6.25
C ILE A 139 4.20 9.38 -6.72
N GLY A 140 5.33 9.65 -6.06
CA GLY A 140 6.60 9.01 -6.40
C GLY A 140 6.56 7.49 -6.28
N SER A 141 5.91 6.98 -5.23
CA SER A 141 5.75 5.54 -5.02
C SER A 141 4.80 4.89 -6.04
N LEU A 142 3.75 5.60 -6.49
CA LEU A 142 2.85 5.12 -7.54
C LEU A 142 3.57 5.04 -8.88
N CYS A 143 4.38 6.04 -9.23
CA CYS A 143 5.22 6.01 -10.43
C CYS A 143 6.25 4.87 -10.37
N MET A 144 6.88 4.64 -9.22
CA MET A 144 7.77 3.49 -9.01
C MET A 144 7.02 2.16 -9.07
N GLY A 145 5.78 2.10 -8.58
CA GLY A 145 4.90 0.94 -8.73
C GLY A 145 4.51 0.67 -10.19
N MET A 146 4.46 1.70 -11.04
CA MET A 146 4.28 1.50 -12.48
C MET A 146 5.50 0.89 -13.16
N LEU A 147 6.71 1.00 -12.59
CA LEU A 147 7.88 0.28 -13.13
C LEU A 147 7.78 -1.24 -12.93
N THR A 148 7.01 -1.73 -11.95
CA THR A 148 6.83 -3.17 -11.72
C THR A 148 5.81 -3.83 -12.64
N ILE A 149 5.17 -3.04 -13.51
CA ILE A 149 4.25 -3.48 -14.58
C ILE A 149 4.88 -4.55 -15.48
N LEU A 150 6.21 -4.60 -15.59
CA LEU A 150 6.93 -5.63 -16.34
C LEU A 150 6.70 -7.05 -15.80
N THR A 151 6.15 -7.21 -14.60
CA THR A 151 5.76 -8.51 -14.07
C THR A 151 4.31 -8.83 -14.39
N CYS A 152 4.10 -9.98 -15.04
CA CYS A 152 2.83 -10.36 -15.67
C CYS A 152 1.63 -10.40 -14.70
N TYR A 153 1.86 -10.68 -13.41
CA TYR A 153 0.79 -10.80 -12.43
C TYR A 153 0.37 -9.46 -11.80
N CYS A 154 1.32 -8.54 -11.60
CA CYS A 154 1.07 -7.24 -10.96
C CYS A 154 0.63 -6.16 -11.96
N PHE A 155 0.70 -6.44 -13.26
CA PHE A 155 0.36 -5.48 -14.32
C PHE A 155 -1.03 -4.83 -14.14
N PRO A 156 -2.16 -5.58 -14.10
CA PRO A 156 -3.47 -4.96 -14.07
C PRO A 156 -3.74 -4.25 -12.73
N THR A 157 -3.23 -4.78 -11.61
CA THR A 157 -3.45 -4.20 -10.29
C THR A 157 -2.62 -2.93 -10.08
N SER A 158 -1.34 -2.94 -10.44
CA SER A 158 -0.48 -1.75 -10.39
C SER A 158 -0.98 -0.65 -11.32
N LEU A 159 -1.47 -1.01 -12.51
CA LEU A 159 -2.04 -0.04 -13.46
C LEU A 159 -3.32 0.59 -12.88
N ALA A 160 -4.24 -0.22 -12.37
CA ALA A 160 -5.49 0.26 -11.78
C ALA A 160 -5.23 1.16 -10.57
N LEU A 161 -4.34 0.76 -9.66
CA LEU A 161 -3.96 1.56 -8.49
C LEU A 161 -3.22 2.84 -8.87
N GLY A 162 -2.35 2.78 -9.89
CA GLY A 162 -1.66 3.94 -10.45
C GLY A 162 -2.63 4.99 -10.96
N ILE A 163 -3.54 4.60 -11.85
CA ILE A 163 -4.53 5.51 -12.44
C ILE A 163 -5.49 6.03 -11.36
N TYR A 164 -6.04 5.13 -10.54
CA TYR A 164 -6.99 5.49 -9.48
C TYR A 164 -6.33 6.43 -8.47
N GLY A 165 -5.14 6.10 -7.99
CA GLY A 165 -4.38 6.91 -7.06
C GLY A 165 -4.02 8.28 -7.61
N LEU A 166 -3.63 8.37 -8.90
CA LEU A 166 -3.30 9.64 -9.54
C LEU A 166 -4.53 10.56 -9.64
N ILE A 167 -5.66 10.04 -10.12
CA ILE A 167 -6.93 10.81 -10.20
C ILE A 167 -7.33 11.34 -8.82
N LEU A 168 -7.22 10.50 -7.80
CA LEU A 168 -7.62 10.83 -6.43
C LEU A 168 -6.68 11.87 -5.80
N LEU A 169 -5.36 11.74 -5.99
CA LEU A 169 -4.35 12.66 -5.46
C LEU A 169 -4.28 13.99 -6.22
N LEU A 170 -4.79 14.07 -7.44
CA LEU A 170 -4.91 15.32 -8.21
C LEU A 170 -6.23 16.06 -7.94
N ASN A 171 -7.16 15.45 -7.21
CA ASN A 171 -8.43 16.08 -6.88
C ASN A 171 -8.24 17.22 -5.86
N GLN A 172 -8.81 18.39 -6.14
CA GLN A 172 -8.66 19.59 -5.30
C GLN A 172 -9.06 19.41 -3.82
N PRO A 173 -10.22 18.84 -3.45
CA PRO A 173 -10.57 18.50 -2.06
C PRO A 173 -9.51 17.66 -1.35
N VAL A 174 -8.87 16.73 -2.05
CA VAL A 174 -7.82 15.89 -1.46
C VAL A 174 -6.56 16.73 -1.23
N MET A 175 -6.17 17.57 -2.19
CA MET A 175 -5.08 18.53 -2.00
C MET A 175 -5.31 19.43 -0.79
N LEU A 176 -6.53 19.97 -0.63
CA LEU A 176 -6.87 20.80 0.51
C LEU A 176 -6.78 20.03 1.82
N ALA A 177 -7.24 18.77 1.86
CA ALA A 177 -7.14 17.92 3.04
C ALA A 177 -5.67 17.68 3.46
N PHE A 178 -4.76 17.47 2.50
CA PHE A 178 -3.32 17.38 2.78
C PHE A 178 -2.74 18.70 3.31
N GLU A 179 -3.20 19.83 2.78
CA GLU A 179 -2.74 21.15 3.23
C GLU A 179 -3.24 21.47 4.65
N LEU A 180 -4.51 21.19 4.95
CA LEU A 180 -5.05 21.27 6.31
C LEU A 180 -4.27 20.36 7.27
N ARG A 181 -3.85 19.18 6.82
CA ARG A 181 -3.01 18.32 7.66
C ARG A 181 -1.64 18.93 7.94
N ARG A 182 -1.02 19.60 6.97
CA ARG A 182 0.25 20.35 7.16
C ARG A 182 0.10 21.53 8.11
N GLN A 183 -1.07 22.15 8.16
CA GLN A 183 -1.41 23.20 9.12
C GLN A 183 -1.65 22.66 10.55
N GLY A 184 -1.56 21.34 10.75
CA GLY A 184 -1.64 20.71 12.07
C GLY A 184 -3.02 20.20 12.45
N TYR A 185 -4.04 20.34 11.58
CA TYR A 185 -5.37 19.83 11.89
C TYR A 185 -5.36 18.30 12.02
N PRO A 186 -6.11 17.72 12.99
CA PRO A 186 -6.20 16.28 13.16
C PRO A 186 -7.04 15.64 12.03
N VAL A 187 -6.62 14.48 11.54
CA VAL A 187 -7.23 13.76 10.39
C VAL A 187 -8.73 13.55 10.57
N ARG A 188 -9.16 13.16 11.79
CA ARG A 188 -10.59 12.93 12.10
C ARG A 188 -11.44 14.17 11.88
N ARG A 189 -10.96 15.36 12.27
CA ARG A 189 -11.70 16.61 12.07
C ARG A 189 -11.77 17.01 10.60
N ILE A 190 -10.68 16.80 9.86
CA ILE A 190 -10.67 17.04 8.41
C ILE A 190 -11.74 16.16 7.75
N GLN A 191 -11.75 14.85 8.04
CA GLN A 191 -12.75 13.92 7.51
C GLN A 191 -14.17 14.32 7.90
N GLN A 192 -14.42 14.69 9.17
CA GLN A 192 -15.73 15.11 9.65
C GLN A 192 -16.21 16.39 8.94
N ALA A 193 -15.33 17.36 8.74
CA ALA A 193 -15.65 18.60 8.01
C ALA A 193 -16.05 18.32 6.56
N PHE A 194 -15.35 17.42 5.87
CA PHE A 194 -15.73 17.00 4.52
C PHE A 194 -17.02 16.17 4.49
N MET A 195 -17.28 15.34 5.50
CA MET A 195 -18.51 14.54 5.58
C MET A 195 -19.76 15.38 5.84
N ALA A 196 -19.61 16.56 6.45
CA ALA A 196 -20.70 17.50 6.77
C ALA A 196 -21.15 18.35 5.58
N LEU A 197 -20.37 18.38 4.48
CA LEU A 197 -20.77 19.07 3.26
C LEU A 197 -21.93 18.33 2.57
N PRO A 198 -22.89 19.06 1.98
CA PRO A 198 -24.04 18.50 1.27
C PRO A 198 -23.64 17.74 -0.01
#